data_AF-A0A936IA02-F1
#
_entry.id   AF-A0A936IA02-F1
#
_cell.length_a   1.000
_cell.length_b   1.000
_cell.length_c   1.000
_cell.angle_alpha   90.00
_cell.angle_beta   90.00
_cell.angle_gamma   90.00
#
_symmetry.space_group_name_H-M   'P 1'
#
loop_
_entity.id
_entity.type
_entity.pdbx_description
1 polymer ?
#
loop_
_entity_poly.entity_id
_entity_poly.type
_entity_poly.pdbx_seq_one_letter_code
_entity_poly.pdbx_strand_id
1 'polypeptide(L)'
;MHVLSQLNIKLSKLLLLLCFVSACQKKKAPVENTISGLPEDFTAFYEQFHKDSLFQMQHIDFPLKGLPDGADPEEKNFDDFYYTSDNWVMHKTFNPQLFNSEFLILADILIEERITEKKYQLMIIRRFAKGSQGWRLIYYAGLNKWTDN
;
A
#
# COMPACT_ATOMS: atom_id res chain seq x y z
N MET A 1 -19.00 24.09 81.29
CA MET A 1 -19.66 22.80 81.60
C MET A 1 -20.84 22.67 80.64
N HIS A 2 -20.78 21.69 79.72
CA HIS A 2 -21.87 21.03 78.96
C HIS A 2 -23.12 21.83 78.50
N VAL A 3 -23.72 21.70 77.31
CA VAL A 3 -23.48 20.95 76.05
C VAL A 3 -24.64 21.35 75.10
N LEU A 4 -24.35 21.42 73.79
CA LEU A 4 -25.20 21.17 72.59
C LEU A 4 -26.52 21.94 72.35
N SER A 5 -26.71 22.46 71.12
CA SER A 5 -27.58 21.82 70.10
C SER A 5 -27.91 22.74 68.91
N GLN A 6 -27.29 22.44 67.75
CA GLN A 6 -27.80 22.41 66.37
C GLN A 6 -28.59 23.60 65.79
N LEU A 7 -28.12 24.18 64.67
CA LEU A 7 -28.91 24.18 63.42
C LEU A 7 -28.09 24.54 62.15
N ASN A 8 -27.97 23.53 61.29
CA ASN A 8 -27.93 23.50 59.82
C ASN A 8 -26.74 24.03 59.00
N ILE A 9 -26.38 23.14 58.07
CA ILE A 9 -25.11 22.94 57.39
C ILE A 9 -25.37 23.01 55.87
N LYS A 10 -24.48 23.76 55.21
CA LYS A 10 -23.98 23.64 53.81
C LYS A 10 -24.91 23.99 52.65
N LEU A 11 -24.67 25.21 52.16
CA LEU A 11 -24.77 25.59 50.76
C LEU A 11 -23.89 24.68 49.87
N SER A 12 -24.55 24.13 48.84
CA SER A 12 -24.12 24.12 47.43
C SER A 12 -22.61 24.15 47.15
N LYS A 13 -22.07 23.04 46.63
CA LYS A 13 -21.05 23.08 45.56
C LYS A 13 -21.24 21.90 44.60
N LEU A 14 -22.01 22.18 43.54
CA LEU A 14 -21.67 21.90 42.14
C LEU A 14 -20.48 20.96 41.93
N LEU A 15 -20.74 19.66 41.68
CA LEU A 15 -19.76 18.76 41.10
C LEU A 15 -20.06 18.62 39.61
N LEU A 16 -19.41 19.50 38.85
CA LEU A 16 -19.36 19.51 37.40
C LEU A 16 -18.59 18.26 36.93
N LEU A 17 -19.31 17.18 36.61
CA LEU A 17 -18.72 15.99 36.00
C LEU A 17 -18.45 16.29 34.52
N LEU A 18 -17.29 16.88 34.26
CA LEU A 18 -16.68 17.01 32.93
C LEU A 18 -16.33 15.60 32.43
N CYS A 19 -17.29 14.94 31.79
CA CYS A 19 -17.02 13.82 30.90
C CYS A 19 -16.22 14.35 29.70
N PHE A 20 -14.89 14.32 29.80
CA PHE A 20 -14.00 14.40 28.64
C PHE A 20 -14.23 13.17 27.77
N VAL A 21 -15.27 13.23 26.94
CA VAL A 21 -15.37 12.40 25.75
C VAL A 21 -14.35 12.94 24.76
N SER A 22 -13.11 12.47 24.89
CA SER A 22 -12.11 12.61 23.82
C SER A 22 -12.55 11.73 22.65
N ALA A 23 -13.47 12.25 21.85
CA ALA A 23 -13.73 11.78 20.52
C ALA A 23 -12.45 11.98 19.70
N CYS A 24 -11.66 10.93 19.60
CA CYS A 24 -10.53 10.87 18.68
C CYS A 24 -11.14 10.89 17.28
N GLN A 25 -11.30 12.08 16.69
CA GLN A 25 -11.59 12.22 15.29
C GLN A 25 -10.37 11.65 14.56
N LYS A 26 -10.50 10.44 14.01
CA LYS A 26 -9.59 9.96 12.97
C LYS A 26 -9.69 10.98 11.83
N LYS A 27 -8.83 11.99 11.86
CA LYS A 27 -8.54 12.81 10.69
C LYS A 27 -8.08 11.81 9.63
N LYS A 28 -8.86 11.64 8.56
CA LYS A 28 -8.33 10.99 7.36
C LYS A 28 -7.14 11.84 6.93
N ALA A 29 -5.94 11.34 7.21
CA ALA A 29 -4.72 11.90 6.69
C ALA A 29 -4.79 11.84 5.16
N PRO A 30 -4.14 12.77 4.45
CA PRO A 30 -3.97 12.67 3.01
C PRO A 30 -3.42 11.29 2.65
N VAL A 31 -3.93 10.69 1.57
CA VAL A 31 -3.44 9.40 1.05
C VAL A 31 -1.96 9.56 0.72
N GLU A 32 -1.13 9.10 1.64
CA GLU A 32 0.32 9.05 1.55
C GLU A 32 0.67 7.72 0.86
N ASN A 33 1.58 7.74 -0.13
CA ASN A 33 2.16 6.53 -0.72
C ASN A 33 2.88 5.76 0.38
N THR A 34 2.16 4.95 1.16
CA THR A 34 2.68 4.46 2.42
C THR A 34 2.97 2.98 2.31
N ILE A 35 4.26 2.70 2.19
CA ILE A 35 4.92 1.45 2.55
C ILE A 35 4.56 1.02 4.01
N SER A 36 3.99 1.92 4.81
CA SER A 36 3.46 1.64 6.15
C SER A 36 2.40 0.53 6.13
N GLY A 37 2.65 -0.55 6.88
CA GLY A 37 1.76 -1.71 6.96
C GLY A 37 2.17 -2.89 6.08
N LEU A 38 3.22 -2.74 5.26
CA LEU A 38 3.84 -3.86 4.55
C LEU A 38 4.76 -4.67 5.48
N PRO A 39 4.97 -5.97 5.20
CA PRO A 39 6.00 -6.75 5.87
C PRO A 39 7.37 -6.07 5.77
N GLU A 40 8.12 -6.07 6.88
CA GLU A 40 9.44 -5.41 6.95
C GLU A 40 10.42 -5.96 5.92
N ASP A 41 10.42 -7.28 5.75
CA ASP A 41 11.27 -7.97 4.78
C ASP A 41 10.86 -7.67 3.32
N PHE A 42 9.56 -7.48 3.05
CA PHE A 42 9.10 -7.00 1.74
C PHE A 42 9.55 -5.56 1.50
N THR A 43 9.48 -4.70 2.50
CA THR A 43 9.91 -3.30 2.40
C THR A 43 11.39 -3.21 2.01
N ALA A 44 12.25 -3.95 2.72
CA ALA A 44 13.68 -4.02 2.41
C ALA A 44 13.95 -4.57 0.99
N PHE A 45 13.23 -5.63 0.60
CA PHE A 45 13.27 -6.16 -0.75
C PHE A 45 12.88 -5.12 -1.80
N TYR A 46 11.75 -4.44 -1.61
CA TYR A 46 11.18 -3.49 -2.57
C TYR A 46 12.11 -2.29 -2.80
N GLU A 47 12.71 -1.76 -1.72
CA GLU A 47 13.70 -0.69 -1.83
C GLU A 47 14.92 -1.12 -2.64
N GLN A 48 15.46 -2.31 -2.35
CA GLN A 48 16.62 -2.82 -3.06
C GLN A 48 16.30 -3.15 -4.53
N PHE A 49 15.13 -3.73 -4.79
CA PHE A 49 14.62 -4.05 -6.12
C PHE A 49 14.56 -2.85 -7.06
N HIS A 50 14.26 -1.66 -6.55
CA HIS A 50 14.19 -0.44 -7.35
C HIS A 50 15.48 0.40 -7.36
N LYS A 51 16.48 0.03 -6.55
CA LYS A 51 17.75 0.74 -6.42
C LYS A 51 18.89 0.04 -7.15
N ASP A 52 18.88 -1.29 -7.19
CA ASP A 52 19.95 -2.12 -7.74
C ASP A 52 19.44 -2.94 -8.92
N SER A 53 19.93 -2.63 -10.12
CA SER A 53 19.56 -3.30 -11.36
C SER A 53 19.98 -4.77 -11.40
N LEU A 54 21.10 -5.15 -10.78
CA LEU A 54 21.51 -6.56 -10.72
C LEU A 54 20.57 -7.33 -9.78
N PHE A 55 20.27 -6.75 -8.62
CA PHE A 55 19.31 -7.33 -7.68
C PHE A 55 17.93 -7.47 -8.32
N GLN A 56 17.48 -6.47 -9.08
CA GLN A 56 16.21 -6.53 -9.82
C GLN A 56 16.16 -7.75 -10.75
N MET A 57 17.17 -7.92 -11.61
CA MET A 57 17.22 -9.03 -12.56
C MET A 57 17.27 -10.40 -11.87
N GLN A 58 17.97 -10.51 -10.73
CA GLN A 58 18.05 -11.74 -9.96
C GLN A 58 16.74 -12.13 -9.27
N HIS A 59 15.85 -11.16 -9.03
CA HIS A 59 14.56 -11.36 -8.34
C HIS A 59 13.36 -11.27 -9.29
N ILE A 60 13.59 -11.46 -10.58
CA ILE A 60 12.54 -11.70 -11.58
C ILE A 60 12.69 -13.13 -12.08
N ASP A 61 11.59 -13.87 -12.09
CA ASP A 61 11.54 -15.17 -12.76
C ASP A 61 11.20 -14.97 -14.23
N PHE A 62 12.24 -14.92 -15.06
CA PHE A 62 12.06 -14.92 -16.51
C PHE A 62 11.84 -16.36 -17.04
N PRO A 63 10.95 -16.57 -18.03
CA PRO A 63 10.08 -15.57 -18.66
C PRO A 63 8.97 -15.11 -17.69
N LEU A 64 8.81 -13.79 -17.56
CA LEU A 64 7.89 -13.18 -16.62
C LEU A 64 6.54 -12.95 -17.30
N LYS A 65 5.48 -13.59 -16.80
CA LYS A 65 4.12 -13.41 -17.34
C LYS A 65 3.65 -11.95 -17.15
N GLY A 66 2.94 -11.41 -18.14
CA GLY A 66 2.52 -10.02 -18.06
C GLY A 66 1.61 -9.53 -19.17
N LEU A 67 1.44 -8.21 -19.23
CA LEU A 67 0.80 -7.48 -20.32
C LEU A 67 1.70 -6.31 -20.74
N PRO A 68 1.96 -6.08 -22.04
CA PRO A 68 2.74 -4.93 -22.48
C PRO A 68 1.98 -3.61 -22.23
N ASP A 69 2.69 -2.48 -22.38
CA ASP A 69 2.08 -1.14 -22.35
C ASP A 69 1.06 -0.98 -23.49
N GLY A 70 -0.07 -0.33 -23.20
CA GLY A 70 -1.14 -0.10 -24.17
C GLY A 70 -1.94 -1.34 -24.56
N ALA A 71 -1.79 -2.45 -23.84
CA ALA A 71 -2.66 -3.61 -23.99
C ALA A 71 -4.05 -3.32 -23.42
N ASP A 72 -5.07 -3.95 -24.02
CA ASP A 72 -6.39 -4.06 -23.42
C ASP A 72 -6.41 -5.31 -22.51
N PRO A 73 -6.59 -5.17 -21.17
CA PRO A 73 -6.62 -6.30 -20.25
C PRO A 73 -7.78 -7.28 -20.50
N GLU A 74 -8.82 -6.88 -21.23
CA GLU A 74 -9.95 -7.75 -21.59
C GLU A 74 -9.70 -8.52 -22.91
N GLU A 75 -8.66 -8.16 -23.67
CA GLU A 75 -8.28 -8.88 -24.88
C GLU A 75 -7.54 -10.18 -24.58
N LYS A 76 -8.09 -11.30 -25.07
CA LYS A 76 -7.49 -12.65 -24.94
C LYS A 76 -6.15 -12.82 -25.65
N ASN A 77 -5.77 -11.89 -26.54
CA ASN A 77 -4.53 -11.99 -27.31
C ASN A 77 -3.27 -11.90 -26.44
N PHE A 78 -3.40 -11.47 -25.18
CA PHE A 78 -2.28 -11.30 -24.26
C PHE A 78 -2.20 -12.37 -23.16
N ASP A 79 -3.05 -13.41 -23.20
CA ASP A 79 -3.08 -14.49 -22.19
C ASP A 79 -1.71 -15.19 -22.03
N ASP A 80 -0.88 -15.16 -23.08
CA ASP A 80 0.45 -15.77 -23.18
C ASP A 80 1.58 -14.76 -23.44
N PHE A 81 1.43 -13.49 -23.04
CA PHE A 81 2.53 -12.54 -23.13
C PHE A 81 3.55 -12.72 -21.99
N TYR A 82 4.83 -12.71 -22.35
CA TYR A 82 5.94 -12.83 -21.40
C TYR A 82 7.04 -11.80 -21.68
N TYR A 83 7.52 -11.17 -20.62
CA TYR A 83 8.79 -10.45 -20.62
C TYR A 83 9.95 -11.44 -20.53
N THR A 84 11.02 -11.14 -21.24
CA THR A 84 12.29 -11.86 -21.22
C THR A 84 13.36 -10.94 -20.62
N SER A 85 14.49 -11.51 -20.21
CA SER A 85 15.62 -10.70 -19.73
C SER A 85 16.06 -9.64 -20.74
N ASP A 86 15.93 -9.95 -22.03
CA ASP A 86 16.44 -9.14 -23.13
C ASP A 86 15.51 -7.97 -23.48
N ASN A 87 14.22 -8.07 -23.16
CA ASN A 87 13.23 -7.02 -23.38
C ASN A 87 12.79 -6.30 -22.09
N TRP A 88 13.39 -6.66 -20.95
CA TRP A 88 13.05 -6.07 -19.67
C TRP A 88 13.55 -4.63 -19.56
N VAL A 89 12.66 -3.74 -19.15
CA VAL A 89 13.01 -2.35 -18.84
C VAL A 89 13.17 -2.21 -17.33
N MET A 90 14.33 -1.72 -16.91
CA MET A 90 14.64 -1.58 -15.49
C MET A 90 13.66 -0.63 -14.79
N HIS A 91 12.98 -1.16 -13.78
CA HIS A 91 12.01 -0.41 -12.99
C HIS A 91 12.68 0.43 -11.91
N LYS A 92 12.19 1.66 -11.73
CA LYS A 92 12.56 2.58 -10.65
C LYS A 92 11.32 2.98 -9.86
N THR A 93 11.51 3.63 -8.73
CA THR A 93 10.40 4.25 -8.00
C THR A 93 9.74 5.35 -8.84
N PHE A 94 8.42 5.45 -8.74
CA PHE A 94 7.66 6.45 -9.49
C PHE A 94 7.66 7.80 -8.80
N ASN A 95 7.48 8.86 -9.59
CA ASN A 95 7.26 10.19 -9.05
C ASN A 95 5.86 10.25 -8.38
N PRO A 96 5.77 10.46 -7.06
CA PRO A 96 4.50 10.50 -6.33
C PRO A 96 3.62 11.72 -6.66
N GLN A 97 4.16 12.74 -7.36
CA GLN A 97 3.35 13.82 -7.91
C GLN A 97 2.54 13.37 -9.12
N LEU A 98 3.06 12.43 -9.92
CA LEU A 98 2.43 11.96 -11.17
C LEU A 98 1.66 10.65 -10.99
N PHE A 99 2.07 9.82 -10.03
CA PHE A 99 1.49 8.50 -9.79
C PHE A 99 1.02 8.37 -8.34
N ASN A 100 0.02 7.51 -8.13
CA ASN A 100 -0.35 6.99 -6.81
C ASN A 100 -0.02 5.50 -6.79
N SER A 101 0.60 5.01 -5.73
CA SER A 101 0.82 3.57 -5.52
C SER A 101 -0.04 3.06 -4.35
N GLU A 102 -0.70 1.94 -4.58
CA GLU A 102 -1.47 1.18 -3.60
C GLU A 102 -0.92 -0.25 -3.52
N PHE A 103 -0.78 -0.77 -2.31
CA PHE A 103 -0.38 -2.15 -2.08
C PHE A 103 -1.52 -2.96 -1.48
N LEU A 104 -1.81 -4.11 -2.07
CA LEU A 104 -2.80 -5.08 -1.61
C LEU A 104 -2.09 -6.34 -1.14
N ILE A 105 -2.19 -6.64 0.14
CA ILE A 105 -1.69 -7.91 0.71
C ILE A 105 -2.75 -8.97 0.44
N LEU A 106 -2.53 -9.80 -0.59
CA LEU A 106 -3.46 -10.84 -0.99
C LEU A 106 -3.30 -12.12 -0.16
N ALA A 107 -2.07 -12.37 0.33
CA ALA A 107 -1.71 -13.40 1.30
C ALA A 107 -0.37 -13.05 1.96
N ASP A 108 0.03 -13.78 3.01
CA ASP A 108 1.32 -13.59 3.71
C ASP A 108 2.54 -13.63 2.76
N ILE A 109 2.40 -14.34 1.65
CA ILE A 109 3.44 -14.54 0.64
C ILE A 109 3.12 -13.87 -0.70
N LEU A 110 2.05 -13.05 -0.80
CA LEU A 110 1.61 -12.48 -2.09
C LEU A 110 1.13 -11.04 -1.92
N ILE A 111 1.79 -10.11 -2.60
CA ILE A 111 1.48 -8.68 -2.59
C ILE A 111 1.28 -8.20 -4.03
N GLU A 112 0.20 -7.46 -4.27
CA GLU A 112 -0.05 -6.73 -5.52
C GLU A 112 0.21 -5.24 -5.30
N GLU A 113 0.99 -4.62 -6.18
CA GLU A 113 1.15 -3.16 -6.26
C GLU A 113 0.35 -2.65 -7.47
N ARG A 114 -0.50 -1.66 -7.24
CA ARG A 114 -1.24 -0.92 -8.28
C ARG A 114 -0.73 0.50 -8.34
N ILE A 115 -0.23 0.89 -9.50
CA ILE A 115 0.38 2.21 -9.70
C ILE A 115 -0.43 2.94 -10.75
N THR A 116 -1.20 3.95 -10.31
CA THR A 116 -2.14 4.69 -11.15
C THR A 116 -1.57 6.05 -11.52
N GLU A 117 -1.49 6.33 -12.83
CA GLU A 117 -1.12 7.61 -13.40
C GLU A 117 -2.28 8.60 -13.25
N LYS A 118 -2.02 9.79 -12.69
CA LYS A 118 -3.09 10.69 -12.25
C LYS A 118 -3.83 11.39 -13.39
N LYS A 119 -3.22 11.60 -14.55
CA LYS A 119 -3.80 12.39 -15.65
C LYS A 119 -4.84 11.61 -16.45
N TYR A 120 -4.52 10.38 -16.82
CA TYR A 120 -5.32 9.52 -17.70
C TYR A 120 -5.88 8.29 -17.00
N GLN A 121 -5.55 8.09 -15.72
CA GLN A 121 -5.99 6.95 -14.92
C GLN A 121 -5.58 5.60 -15.54
N LEU A 122 -4.43 5.58 -16.21
CA LEU A 122 -3.80 4.33 -16.65
C LEU A 122 -3.06 3.71 -15.46
N MET A 123 -3.00 2.39 -15.42
CA MET A 123 -2.49 1.66 -14.28
C MET A 123 -1.49 0.58 -14.68
N ILE A 124 -0.41 0.53 -13.90
CA ILE A 124 0.57 -0.56 -13.88
C ILE A 124 0.18 -1.51 -12.74
N ILE A 125 0.31 -2.82 -12.97
CA ILE A 125 0.14 -3.85 -11.94
C ILE A 125 1.43 -4.65 -11.79
N ARG A 126 1.88 -4.85 -10.56
CA ARG A 126 2.97 -5.77 -10.23
C ARG A 126 2.50 -6.74 -9.17
N ARG A 127 2.88 -8.02 -9.29
CA ARG A 127 2.66 -9.00 -8.22
C ARG A 127 3.98 -9.58 -7.78
N PHE A 128 4.17 -9.58 -6.48
CA PHE A 128 5.34 -10.12 -5.82
C PHE A 128 4.95 -11.32 -4.99
N ALA A 129 5.71 -12.40 -5.09
CA ALA A 129 5.52 -13.57 -4.24
C ALA A 129 6.78 -13.92 -3.47
N LYS A 130 6.60 -14.37 -2.22
CA LYS A 130 7.68 -14.84 -1.35
C LYS A 130 7.84 -16.35 -1.49
N GLY A 131 9.01 -16.79 -1.89
CA GLY A 131 9.40 -18.21 -1.95
C GLY A 131 10.61 -18.53 -1.07
N SER A 132 11.21 -19.68 -1.31
CA SER A 132 12.44 -20.12 -0.63
C SER A 132 13.65 -19.20 -0.89
N GLN A 133 13.65 -18.51 -2.03
CA GLN A 133 14.69 -17.55 -2.43
C GLN A 133 14.33 -16.10 -2.09
N GLY A 134 13.31 -15.88 -1.25
CA GLY A 134 12.82 -14.55 -0.90
C GLY A 134 11.73 -14.05 -1.84
N TRP A 135 11.51 -12.74 -1.83
CA TRP A 135 10.50 -12.06 -2.65
C TRP A 135 10.96 -11.97 -4.10
N ARG A 136 10.04 -12.23 -5.04
CA ARG A 136 10.30 -12.18 -6.48
C ARG A 136 9.12 -11.52 -7.20
N LEU A 137 9.40 -10.79 -8.28
CA LEU A 137 8.37 -10.32 -9.20
C LEU A 137 7.89 -11.50 -10.05
N ILE A 138 6.60 -11.81 -9.97
CA ILE A 138 5.99 -12.98 -10.65
C ILE A 138 4.96 -12.60 -11.71
N TYR A 139 4.55 -11.32 -11.75
CA TYR A 139 3.69 -10.78 -12.79
C TYR A 139 3.91 -9.29 -12.95
N TYR A 140 3.92 -8.79 -14.19
CA TYR A 140 3.96 -7.37 -14.50
C TYR A 140 3.01 -7.03 -15.64
N ALA A 141 2.08 -6.11 -15.40
CA ALA A 141 1.34 -5.45 -16.45
C ALA A 141 1.85 -4.02 -16.58
N GLY A 142 2.24 -3.66 -17.81
CA GLY A 142 2.56 -2.32 -18.22
C GLY A 142 1.40 -1.33 -18.05
N LEU A 143 1.63 -0.11 -18.50
CA LEU A 143 0.68 0.99 -18.34
C LEU A 143 -0.54 0.77 -19.26
N ASN A 144 -1.62 0.25 -18.67
CA ASN A 144 -2.83 -0.15 -19.39
C ASN A 144 -4.07 0.53 -18.82
N LYS A 145 -5.14 0.58 -19.61
CA LYS A 145 -6.44 1.03 -19.14
C LYS A 145 -7.15 -0.16 -18.51
N TRP A 146 -7.51 -0.04 -17.23
CA TRP A 146 -8.30 -1.06 -16.54
C TRP A 146 -9.73 -0.56 -16.41
N THR A 147 -10.70 -1.45 -16.64
CA THR A 147 -12.10 -1.17 -16.36
C THR A 147 -12.31 -1.28 -14.85
N ASP A 148 -12.90 -0.25 -14.26
CA ASP A 148 -13.31 -0.29 -12.85
C ASP A 148 -14.39 -1.38 -12.71
N ASN A 149 -14.14 -2.37 -11.84
CA ASN A 149 -15.13 -3.37 -11.43
C ASN A 149 -16.06 -2.83 -10.34
#